data_AF-A0A842WHI6-F1
#
_entry.id   AF-A0A842WHI6-F1
#
_cell.length_a   1.000
_cell.length_b   1.000
_cell.length_c   1.000
_cell.angle_alpha   90.00
_cell.angle_beta   90.00
_cell.angle_gamma   90.00
#
_symmetry.space_group_name_H-M   'P 1'
#
loop_
_entity.id
_entity.type
_entity.pdbx_description
1 polymer ?
#
loop_
_entity_poly.entity_id
_entity_poly.type
_entity_poly.pdbx_seq_one_letter_code
_entity_poly.pdbx_strand_id
1 'polypeptide(L)'
;MGAMKDKQDILEEFLESLDCPIIVEGRRDAEALMKLDVDEGDIVVLNKGQSLLETVEALQDCSEVIILTDMDRAGKVLRKKLLKMMGAYGIHEKRRPRELFSQLRLSHVEGL
;
A
#
# COMPACT_ATOMS: atom_id res chain seq x y z
N MET A 1 15.75 27.06 2.95
CA MET A 1 14.39 27.14 2.35
C MET A 1 14.25 25.90 1.49
N GLY A 2 13.63 24.83 2.01
CA GLY A 2 13.47 23.59 1.23
C GLY A 2 12.49 23.86 0.11
N ALA A 3 12.87 23.59 -1.14
CA ALA A 3 11.95 23.66 -2.26
C ALA A 3 10.75 22.73 -1.95
N MET A 4 9.53 23.22 -2.16
CA MET A 4 8.37 22.33 -2.18
C MET A 4 8.60 21.38 -3.36
N LYS A 5 8.60 20.07 -3.11
CA LYS A 5 8.61 19.08 -4.20
C LYS A 5 7.34 19.24 -5.03
N ASP A 6 7.47 19.23 -6.34
CA ASP A 6 6.32 19.25 -7.22
C ASP A 6 5.59 17.90 -7.15
N LYS A 7 4.31 17.86 -7.57
CA LYS A 7 3.50 16.64 -7.52
C LYS A 7 4.15 15.48 -8.30
N GLN A 8 4.86 15.80 -9.39
CA GLN A 8 5.59 14.81 -10.19
C GLN A 8 6.74 14.20 -9.40
N ASP A 9 7.57 15.00 -8.72
CA ASP A 9 8.68 14.49 -7.90
C ASP A 9 8.19 13.57 -6.78
N ILE A 10 7.03 13.88 -6.19
CA ILE A 10 6.41 13.06 -5.15
C ILE A 10 5.90 11.73 -5.72
N LEU A 11 5.35 11.76 -6.94
CA LEU A 11 4.86 10.56 -7.62
C LEU A 11 6.03 9.65 -8.03
N GLU A 12 7.11 10.22 -8.55
CA GLU A 12 8.33 9.47 -8.89
C GLU A 12 8.93 8.82 -7.64
N GLU A 13 9.12 9.58 -6.56
CA GLU A 13 9.62 9.02 -5.29
C GLU A 13 8.66 7.96 -4.71
N PHE A 14 7.35 8.15 -4.88
CA PHE A 14 6.36 7.17 -4.47
C PHE A 14 6.57 5.85 -5.21
N LEU A 15 6.66 5.88 -6.54
CA LEU A 15 6.86 4.69 -7.37
C LEU A 15 8.20 4.01 -7.08
N GLU A 16 9.29 4.77 -6.95
CA GLU A 16 10.61 4.25 -6.59
C GLU A 16 10.63 3.58 -5.20
N SER A 17 9.70 3.96 -4.31
CA SER A 17 9.62 3.40 -2.96
C SER A 17 8.85 2.07 -2.88
N LEU A 18 8.22 1.63 -3.99
CA LEU A 18 7.45 0.39 -4.10
C LEU A 18 8.36 -0.82 -4.39
N ASP A 19 9.07 -1.32 -3.37
CA ASP A 19 10.09 -2.37 -3.50
C ASP A 19 9.80 -3.65 -2.69
N CYS A 20 8.59 -3.77 -2.15
CA CYS A 20 8.12 -4.96 -1.44
C CYS A 20 6.59 -5.11 -1.60
N PRO A 21 6.01 -6.26 -1.22
CA PRO A 21 4.60 -6.55 -1.51
C PRO A 21 3.64 -5.46 -1.04
N ILE A 22 2.71 -5.08 -1.92
CA ILE A 22 1.82 -3.94 -1.77
C ILE A 22 0.40 -4.43 -1.51
N ILE A 23 -0.09 -4.19 -0.31
CA ILE A 23 -1.46 -4.50 0.09
C ILE A 23 -2.39 -3.35 -0.32
N VAL A 24 -3.40 -3.65 -1.14
CA VAL A 24 -4.46 -2.73 -1.57
C VAL A 24 -5.85 -3.27 -1.21
N GLU A 25 -6.85 -2.39 -1.11
CA GLU A 25 -8.20 -2.77 -0.71
C GLU A 25 -8.96 -3.48 -1.84
N GLY A 26 -8.91 -2.90 -3.05
CA GLY A 26 -9.71 -3.35 -4.18
C GLY A 26 -8.91 -3.64 -5.46
N ARG A 27 -9.58 -4.29 -6.41
CA ARG A 27 -9.01 -4.58 -7.74
C ARG A 27 -8.74 -3.32 -8.55
N ARG A 28 -9.56 -2.27 -8.39
CA ARG A 28 -9.37 -0.99 -9.08
C ARG A 28 -8.07 -0.29 -8.64
N ASP A 29 -7.67 -0.46 -7.38
CA ASP A 29 -6.40 0.04 -6.86
C ASP A 29 -5.22 -0.70 -7.51
N ALA A 30 -5.31 -2.03 -7.60
CA ALA A 30 -4.31 -2.83 -8.30
C ALA A 30 -4.19 -2.42 -9.77
N GLU A 31 -5.32 -2.23 -10.46
CA GLU A 31 -5.35 -1.76 -11.85
C GLU A 31 -4.75 -0.36 -12.02
N ALA A 32 -4.88 0.53 -11.03
CA ALA A 32 -4.23 1.83 -11.05
C ALA A 32 -2.71 1.73 -10.90
N LEU A 33 -2.22 0.87 -9.99
CA LEU A 33 -0.79 0.61 -9.82
C LEU A 33 -0.17 -0.06 -11.05
N MET A 34 -0.86 -1.03 -11.65
CA MET A 34 -0.39 -1.70 -12.88
C MET A 34 -0.29 -0.76 -14.08
N LYS A 35 -1.11 0.30 -14.15
CA LYS A 35 -0.99 1.34 -15.19
C LYS A 35 0.24 2.24 -14.98
N LEU A 36 0.86 2.19 -13.81
CA LEU A 36 2.07 2.90 -13.44
C LEU A 36 3.29 1.96 -13.41
N ASP A 37 3.25 0.86 -14.17
CA ASP A 37 4.32 -0.13 -14.33
C ASP A 37 4.72 -0.86 -13.03
N VAL A 38 3.80 -0.97 -12.06
CA VAL A 38 3.97 -1.85 -10.90
C VAL A 38 3.59 -3.29 -11.28
N ASP A 39 4.46 -4.25 -10.97
CA ASP A 39 4.26 -5.65 -11.29
C ASP A 39 3.04 -6.26 -10.56
N GLU A 40 2.17 -6.97 -11.28
CA GLU A 40 0.98 -7.62 -10.70
C GLU A 40 1.35 -8.62 -9.58
N GLY A 41 2.51 -9.26 -9.70
CA GLY A 41 3.02 -10.23 -8.72
C GLY A 41 3.33 -9.61 -7.35
N ASP A 42 3.58 -8.30 -7.30
CA ASP A 42 3.87 -7.59 -6.06
C ASP A 42 2.59 -7.06 -5.38
N ILE A 43 1.43 -7.14 -6.02
CA ILE A 43 0.18 -6.56 -5.52
C ILE A 43 -0.71 -7.60 -4.85
N VAL A 44 -1.03 -7.36 -3.58
CA VAL A 44 -1.92 -8.19 -2.76
C VAL A 44 -3.25 -7.47 -2.54
N VAL A 45 -4.30 -7.99 -3.16
CA VAL A 45 -5.66 -7.43 -3.06
C VAL A 45 -6.45 -8.12 -1.93
N LEU A 46 -6.94 -7.36 -0.97
CA LEU A 46 -7.69 -7.90 0.18
C LEU A 46 -9.08 -8.46 -0.20
N ASN A 47 -9.79 -7.82 -1.12
CA ASN A 47 -11.16 -8.18 -1.47
C ASN A 47 -11.28 -9.34 -2.50
N LYS A 48 -10.45 -10.38 -2.37
CA LYS A 48 -10.48 -11.59 -3.24
C LYS A 48 -11.33 -12.74 -2.69
N GLY A 49 -12.18 -12.49 -1.68
CA GLY A 49 -12.95 -13.52 -0.97
C GLY A 49 -12.16 -14.27 0.11
N GLN A 50 -10.90 -13.89 0.32
CA GLN A 50 -10.05 -14.35 1.42
C GLN A 50 -10.25 -13.48 2.66
N SER A 51 -10.08 -14.08 3.82
CA SER A 51 -10.00 -13.36 5.09
C SER A 51 -8.69 -12.59 5.19
N LEU A 52 -8.66 -11.54 6.02
CA LEU A 52 -7.41 -10.82 6.34
C LEU A 52 -6.33 -11.74 6.93
N LEU A 53 -6.73 -12.84 7.57
CA LEU A 53 -5.79 -13.79 8.16
C LEU A 53 -5.05 -14.57 7.09
N GLU A 54 -5.80 -15.14 6.14
CA GLU A 54 -5.22 -15.87 5.00
C GLU A 54 -4.28 -14.96 4.19
N THR A 55 -4.64 -13.68 4.00
CA THR A 55 -3.73 -12.74 3.33
C THR A 55 -2.43 -12.53 4.10
N VAL A 56 -2.49 -12.39 5.43
CA VAL A 56 -1.29 -12.18 6.25
C VAL A 56 -0.44 -13.45 6.32
N GLU A 57 -1.06 -14.62 6.38
CA GLU A 57 -0.37 -15.92 6.36
C GLU A 57 0.39 -16.14 5.04
N ALA A 58 -0.18 -15.71 3.91
CA ALA A 58 0.50 -15.75 2.61
C ALA A 58 1.74 -14.83 2.55
N LEU A 59 1.85 -13.87 3.47
CA LEU A 59 2.95 -12.91 3.57
C LEU A 59 3.97 -13.26 4.66
N GLN A 60 3.85 -14.41 5.31
CA GLN A 60 4.68 -14.77 6.50
C GLN A 60 6.20 -14.79 6.23
N ASP A 61 6.61 -15.02 4.98
CA ASP A 61 8.02 -15.03 4.58
C ASP A 61 8.56 -13.61 4.25
N CYS A 62 7.69 -12.59 4.26
CA CYS A 62 8.06 -11.20 4.00
C CYS A 62 8.47 -10.50 5.29
N SER A 63 9.61 -9.81 5.31
CA SER A 63 9.98 -8.96 6.46
C SER A 63 9.23 -7.63 6.47
N GLU A 64 8.94 -7.08 5.29
CA GLU A 64 8.26 -5.80 5.12
C GLU A 64 7.18 -5.89 4.04
N VAL A 65 6.12 -5.11 4.23
CA VAL A 65 5.05 -4.90 3.24
C VAL A 65 4.62 -3.44 3.21
N ILE A 66 4.07 -3.02 2.07
CA ILE A 66 3.50 -1.69 1.88
C ILE A 66 1.98 -1.80 2.07
N ILE A 67 1.37 -0.88 2.83
CA ILE A 67 -0.08 -0.85 3.03
C ILE A 67 -0.67 0.42 2.39
N LEU A 68 -1.25 0.27 1.21
CA LEU A 68 -1.93 1.32 0.44
C LEU A 68 -3.44 1.14 0.47
N THR A 69 -4.02 1.09 1.67
CA THR A 69 -5.46 1.30 1.85
C THR A 69 -5.80 2.80 1.78
N ASP A 70 -7.06 3.12 1.51
CA ASP A 70 -7.55 4.51 1.42
C ASP A 70 -7.20 5.37 2.65
N MET A 71 -7.14 6.69 2.44
CA MET A 71 -6.80 7.68 3.48
C MET A 71 -7.98 8.02 4.41
N ASP A 72 -9.13 7.40 4.15
CA ASP A 72 -10.37 7.60 4.86
C ASP A 72 -10.39 6.87 6.22
N ARG A 73 -11.55 6.83 6.89
CA ARG A 73 -11.68 6.17 8.18
C ARG A 73 -11.64 4.65 8.06
N ALA A 74 -12.26 4.09 7.02
CA ALA A 74 -12.32 2.64 6.83
C ALA A 74 -10.92 2.06 6.56
N GLY A 75 -10.17 2.65 5.63
CA GLY A 75 -8.81 2.28 5.31
C GLY A 75 -7.87 2.38 6.51
N LYS A 76 -7.99 3.42 7.35
CA LYS A 76 -7.21 3.54 8.60
C LYS A 76 -7.52 2.41 9.60
N VAL A 77 -8.78 1.99 9.71
CA VAL A 77 -9.16 0.85 10.57
C VAL A 77 -8.62 -0.44 10.01
N LEU A 78 -8.70 -0.64 8.69
CA LEU A 78 -8.19 -1.81 7.99
C LEU A 78 -6.68 -1.97 8.18
N ARG A 79 -5.91 -0.90 7.95
CA ARG A 79 -4.46 -0.84 8.23
C ARG A 79 -4.13 -1.24 9.67
N LYS A 80 -4.88 -0.74 10.66
CA LYS A 80 -4.66 -1.12 12.07
C LYS A 80 -4.89 -2.60 12.32
N LYS A 81 -5.90 -3.21 11.68
CA LYS A 81 -6.17 -4.66 11.79
C LYS A 81 -5.02 -5.47 11.19
N LEU A 82 -4.59 -5.11 9.98
CA LEU A 82 -3.44 -5.75 9.31
C LEU A 82 -2.20 -5.69 10.19
N LEU A 83 -1.82 -4.50 10.67
CA LEU A 83 -0.63 -4.32 11.52
C LEU A 83 -0.66 -5.20 12.77
N LYS A 84 -1.82 -5.33 13.41
CA LYS A 84 -1.98 -6.19 14.60
C LYS A 84 -1.73 -7.66 14.27
N MET A 85 -2.20 -8.12 13.11
CA MET A 85 -2.08 -9.52 12.68
C MET A 85 -0.66 -9.82 12.20
N MET A 86 -0.10 -8.94 11.37
CA MET A 86 1.27 -9.01 10.87
C MET A 86 2.32 -9.03 11.98
N GLY A 87 2.07 -8.32 13.09
CA GLY A 87 2.95 -8.35 14.26
C GLY A 87 3.15 -9.74 14.87
N ALA A 88 2.20 -10.67 14.70
CA ALA A 88 2.36 -12.06 15.14
C ALA A 88 3.35 -12.87 14.26
N TYR A 89 3.57 -12.42 13.02
CA TYR A 89 4.45 -13.04 12.04
C TYR A 89 5.77 -12.30 11.86
N GLY A 90 6.03 -11.24 12.63
CA GLY A 90 7.24 -10.42 12.49
C GLY A 90 7.28 -9.56 11.22
N ILE A 91 6.15 -9.39 10.55
CA ILE A 91 6.03 -8.58 9.34
C ILE A 91 5.85 -7.11 9.75
N HIS A 92 6.62 -6.22 9.14
CA HIS A 92 6.58 -4.78 9.40
C HIS A 92 6.01 -3.99 8.21
N GLU A 93 5.43 -2.82 8.49
CA GLU A 93 4.97 -1.94 7.42
C GLU A 93 6.09 -0.97 7.02
N LYS A 94 6.40 -0.95 5.71
CA LYS A 94 7.17 0.12 5.09
C LYS A 94 6.26 1.35 4.91
N ARG A 95 6.45 2.36 5.77
CA ARG A 95 5.54 3.53 5.86
C ARG A 95 5.74 4.57 4.77
N ARG A 96 6.95 4.68 4.22
CA ARG A 96 7.33 5.76 3.30
C ARG A 96 6.39 5.92 2.08
N PRO A 97 6.00 4.84 1.37
CA PRO A 97 5.08 4.98 0.23
C PRO A 97 3.73 5.58 0.63
N ARG A 98 3.19 5.19 1.79
CA ARG A 98 1.91 5.73 2.29
C ARG A 98 2.01 7.22 2.63
N GLU A 99 3.15 7.65 3.18
CA GLU A 99 3.42 9.07 3.47
C GLU A 99 3.53 9.89 2.19
N LEU A 100 4.22 9.39 1.17
CA LEU A 100 4.33 10.04 -0.15
C LEU A 100 2.97 10.13 -0.84
N PHE A 101 2.22 9.02 -0.85
CA PHE A 101 0.86 8.98 -1.38
C PHE A 101 -0.05 10.03 -0.73
N SER A 102 0.05 10.22 0.59
CA SER A 102 -0.74 11.23 1.30
C SER A 102 -0.43 12.67 0.85
N GLN A 103 0.79 12.94 0.36
CA GLN A 103 1.21 14.25 -0.14
C GLN A 103 0.69 14.54 -1.56
N LEU A 104 0.35 13.50 -2.33
CA LEU A 104 -0.31 13.64 -3.64
C LEU A 104 -1.74 14.21 -3.54
N ARG A 105 -2.28 14.34 -2.31
CA ARG A 105 -3.63 14.81 -2.00
C ARG A 105 -4.72 13.95 -2.65
N LEU A 106 -4.42 12.67 -2.88
CA LEU A 106 -5.37 11.67 -3.35
C LEU A 106 -6.04 11.00 -2.15
N SER A 107 -7.34 10.71 -2.28
CA SER A 107 -8.11 10.04 -1.23
C SER A 107 -8.15 8.52 -1.39
N HIS A 108 -8.11 8.05 -2.64
CA HIS A 108 -8.22 6.65 -3.04
C HIS A 108 -7.10 6.29 -4.01
N VAL A 109 -6.61 5.05 -3.96
CA VAL A 109 -5.52 4.57 -4.84
C VAL A 109 -5.98 4.50 -6.30
N GLU A 110 -7.24 4.19 -6.57
CA GLU A 110 -7.84 4.29 -7.91
C GLU A 110 -7.83 5.70 -8.54
N GLY A 111 -7.48 6.74 -7.78
CA GLY A 111 -7.32 8.11 -8.26
C GLY A 111 -5.90 8.47 -8.72
N LEU A 112 -4.97 7.50 -8.70
CA LEU A 112 -3.62 7.62 -9.28
C LEU A 112 -3.66 7.81 -10.81
#